data_AF-A0A2S7K6G3-F1
#
_entry.id   AF-A0A2S7K6G3-F1
#
_cell.length_a   1.000
_cell.length_b   1.000
_cell.length_c   1.000
_cell.angle_alpha   90.00
_cell.angle_beta   90.00
_cell.angle_gamma   90.00
#
_symmetry.space_group_name_H-M   'P 1'
#
loop_
_entity.id
_entity.type
_entity.pdbx_description
1 polymer ?
#
loop_
_entity_poly.entity_id
_entity_poly.type
_entity_poly.pdbx_seq_one_letter_code
_entity_poly.pdbx_strand_id
1 'polypeptide(L)'
;MEVAIIVPLIVFASIVLIVGTPFYFHHRNRRVIYEAIKTSVEKTGEADPKLIAAITTDAIGPNADLRRGLLLVSLGAALAVIGALSEADMIGAPLWTVGLLPGLPGLAYIVFHFFVPREATV
;
A
#
# COMPACT_ATOMS: atom_id res chain seq x y z
N MET A 1 -13.59 32.90 12.85
CA MET A 1 -12.50 32.21 13.57
C MET A 1 -12.68 30.68 13.61
N GLU A 2 -13.90 30.14 13.55
CA GLU A 2 -14.12 28.68 13.63
C GLU A 2 -13.60 27.89 12.40
N VAL A 3 -13.80 28.41 11.19
CA VAL A 3 -13.36 27.74 9.94
C VAL A 3 -11.84 27.57 9.87
N ALA A 4 -11.08 28.49 10.45
CA ALA A 4 -9.62 28.48 10.41
C ALA A 4 -9.00 27.31 11.20
N ILE A 5 -9.72 26.75 12.18
CA ILE A 5 -9.27 25.59 12.96
C ILE A 5 -9.78 24.29 12.33
N ILE A 6 -11.00 24.31 11.79
CA ILE A 6 -11.64 23.14 11.19
C ILE A 6 -10.88 22.64 9.95
N VAL A 7 -10.40 23.56 9.09
CA VAL A 7 -9.71 23.18 7.84
C VAL A 7 -8.42 22.38 8.10
N PRO A 8 -7.45 22.87 8.91
CA PRO A 8 -6.27 22.09 9.24
C PRO A 8 -6.60 20.76 9.92
N LEU A 9 -7.58 20.75 10.84
CA LEU A 9 -8.00 19.54 11.53
C LEU A 9 -8.49 18.46 10.56
N ILE A 10 -9.30 18.82 9.57
CA ILE A 10 -9.77 17.89 8.53
C ILE A 10 -8.59 17.36 7.70
N VAL A 11 -7.66 18.22 7.30
CA VAL A 11 -6.48 17.80 6.52
C VAL A 11 -5.65 16.78 7.30
N PHE A 12 -5.31 17.06 8.56
CA PHE A 12 -4.53 16.13 9.37
C PHE A 12 -5.30 14.84 9.70
N ALA A 13 -6.60 14.94 10.02
CA ALA A 13 -7.43 13.77 10.26
C ALA A 13 -7.55 12.87 9.02
N SER A 14 -7.60 13.46 7.81
CA SER A 14 -7.65 12.71 6.56
C SER A 14 -6.39 11.87 6.34
N ILE A 15 -5.22 12.41 6.67
CA ILE A 15 -3.94 11.69 6.57
C ILE A 15 -3.94 10.51 7.55
N VAL A 16 -4.35 10.74 8.80
CA VAL A 16 -4.44 9.67 9.81
C VAL A 16 -5.43 8.59 9.38
N LEU A 17 -6.55 8.95 8.75
CA LEU A 17 -7.51 7.97 8.24
C LEU A 17 -6.94 7.18 7.06
N ILE A 18 -6.33 7.83 6.07
CA ILE A 18 -5.77 7.15 4.89
C ILE A 18 -4.65 6.19 5.29
N VAL A 19 -3.76 6.61 6.19
CA VAL A 19 -2.65 5.77 6.66
C VAL A 19 -3.13 4.75 7.69
N GLY A 20 -3.97 5.13 8.64
CA GLY A 20 -4.40 4.26 9.74
C GLY A 20 -5.34 3.14 9.31
N THR A 21 -6.17 3.37 8.29
CA THR A 21 -7.15 2.39 7.79
C THR A 21 -6.51 1.05 7.36
N PRO A 22 -5.50 1.00 6.46
CA PRO A 22 -4.87 -0.25 6.08
C PRO A 22 -4.19 -0.95 7.27
N PHE A 23 -3.57 -0.21 8.20
CA PHE A 23 -2.98 -0.81 9.41
C PHE A 23 -4.03 -1.42 10.33
N TYR A 24 -5.16 -0.75 10.52
CA TYR A 24 -6.28 -1.25 11.31
C TYR A 24 -6.85 -2.54 10.72
N PHE A 25 -7.12 -2.57 9.41
CA PHE A 25 -7.63 -3.76 8.74
C PHE A 25 -6.61 -4.90 8.72
N HIS A 26 -5.31 -4.59 8.54
CA HIS A 26 -4.24 -5.59 8.62
C HIS A 26 -4.14 -6.20 10.02
N HIS A 27 -4.19 -5.37 11.07
CA HIS A 27 -4.21 -5.83 12.46
C HIS A 27 -5.42 -6.71 12.75
N ARG A 28 -6.62 -6.28 12.32
CA ARG A 28 -7.85 -7.03 12.49
C ARG A 28 -7.80 -8.39 11.77
N ASN A 29 -7.30 -8.42 10.53
CA ASN A 29 -7.19 -9.66 9.77
C ASN A 29 -6.23 -10.65 10.46
N ARG A 30 -5.07 -10.17 10.93
CA ARG A 30 -4.13 -11.00 11.69
C ARG A 30 -4.74 -11.55 12.99
N ARG A 31 -5.48 -10.73 13.74
CA ARG A 31 -6.19 -11.19 14.95
C ARG A 31 -7.15 -12.34 14.66
N VAL A 32 -7.94 -12.25 13.59
CA VAL A 32 -8.90 -13.30 13.20
C VAL A 32 -8.17 -14.62 12.92
N ILE A 33 -7.01 -14.59 12.23
CA ILE A 33 -6.23 -15.80 11.96
C ILE A 33 -5.66 -16.40 13.26
N TYR A 34 -5.16 -15.57 14.18
CA TYR A 34 -4.68 -16.03 15.48
C TYR A 34 -5.78 -16.68 16.32
N GLU A 35 -6.99 -16.10 16.34
CA GLU A 35 -8.14 -16.67 17.05
C GLU A 35 -8.58 -18.02 16.45
N ALA A 36 -8.54 -18.15 15.12
CA ALA A 36 -8.82 -19.41 14.44
C ALA A 36 -7.80 -20.50 14.80
N ILE A 37 -6.50 -20.17 14.85
CA ILE A 37 -5.45 -21.10 15.30
C ILE A 37 -5.69 -21.51 16.74
N LYS A 38 -5.91 -20.56 17.64
CA LYS A 38 -6.15 -20.85 19.06
C LYS A 38 -7.32 -21.83 19.21
N THR A 39 -8.42 -21.57 18.51
CA THR A 39 -9.61 -22.42 18.52
C THR A 39 -9.34 -23.81 17.93
N SER A 40 -8.52 -23.91 16.88
CA SER A 40 -8.11 -25.19 16.29
C SER A 40 -7.30 -25.99 17.31
N VAL A 41 -6.26 -25.40 17.89
CA VAL A 41 -5.40 -26.06 18.89
C VAL A 41 -6.20 -26.55 20.09
N GLU A 42 -7.13 -25.73 20.60
CA GLU A 42 -8.00 -26.12 21.72
C GLU A 42 -8.92 -27.31 21.40
N LYS A 43 -9.33 -27.48 20.13
CA LYS A 43 -10.27 -28.54 19.71
C LYS A 43 -9.59 -29.83 19.26
N THR A 44 -8.47 -29.73 18.53
CA THR A 44 -7.78 -30.88 17.91
C THR A 44 -6.50 -31.27 18.63
N GLY A 45 -6.02 -30.48 19.60
CA GLY A 45 -4.76 -30.72 20.33
C GLY A 45 -3.50 -30.44 19.50
N GLU A 46 -3.64 -30.31 18.18
CA GLU A 46 -2.58 -29.98 17.24
C GLU A 46 -2.91 -28.68 16.48
N ALA A 47 -1.87 -27.90 16.18
CA ALA A 47 -2.00 -26.70 15.38
C ALA A 47 -2.03 -27.06 13.89
N ASP A 48 -3.08 -26.64 13.17
CA ASP A 48 -3.19 -26.86 11.72
C ASP A 48 -1.99 -26.21 11.00
N PRO A 49 -1.12 -26.98 10.34
CA PRO A 49 0.02 -26.46 9.61
C PRO A 49 -0.36 -25.42 8.55
N LYS A 50 -1.55 -25.52 7.96
CA LYS A 50 -2.06 -24.55 6.98
C LYS A 50 -2.32 -23.19 7.60
N LEU A 51 -2.83 -23.15 8.83
CA LEU A 51 -3.08 -21.90 9.55
C LEU A 51 -1.78 -21.26 10.02
N ILE A 52 -0.79 -22.06 10.45
CA ILE A 52 0.55 -21.56 10.78
C ILE A 52 1.20 -20.94 9.53
N ALA A 53 1.16 -21.64 8.40
CA ALA A 53 1.69 -21.15 7.13
C ALA A 53 1.02 -19.83 6.69
N ALA A 54 -0.27 -19.65 6.95
CA ALA A 54 -0.99 -18.42 6.65
C ALA A 54 -0.54 -17.20 7.48
N ILE A 55 0.14 -17.41 8.62
CA ILE A 55 0.71 -16.33 9.44
C ILE A 55 2.19 -16.11 9.14
N THR A 56 2.95 -17.19 8.90
CA THR A 56 4.40 -17.12 8.68
C THR A 56 4.75 -16.68 7.26
N THR A 57 3.92 -17.02 6.29
CA THR A 57 4.13 -16.68 4.89
C THR A 57 3.14 -15.60 4.51
N ASP A 58 3.57 -14.34 4.53
CA ASP A 58 2.86 -13.31 3.76
C ASP A 58 2.93 -13.78 2.30
N ALA A 59 1.84 -14.34 1.78
CA ALA A 59 1.76 -14.87 0.42
C ALA A 59 1.81 -13.71 -0.59
N ILE A 60 3.00 -13.16 -0.76
CA ILE A 60 3.30 -12.14 -1.75
C ILE A 60 3.35 -12.88 -3.08
N GLY A 61 2.25 -12.83 -3.83
CA GLY A 61 2.18 -13.46 -5.14
C GLY A 61 3.35 -13.01 -6.04
N PRO A 62 3.78 -13.84 -7.00
CA PRO A 62 5.01 -13.61 -7.77
C PRO A 62 5.06 -12.26 -8.50
N ASN A 63 3.88 -11.70 -8.82
CA ASN A 63 3.74 -10.44 -9.54
C ASN A 63 3.25 -9.28 -8.65
N ALA A 64 3.34 -9.40 -7.32
CA ALA A 64 2.85 -8.38 -6.41
C ALA A 64 3.54 -7.02 -6.63
N ASP A 65 4.86 -7.02 -6.79
CA ASP A 65 5.62 -5.79 -7.05
C ASP A 65 5.36 -5.24 -8.45
N LEU A 66 5.25 -6.10 -9.47
CA LEU A 66 4.90 -5.65 -10.81
C LEU A 66 3.53 -4.97 -10.85
N ARG A 67 2.54 -5.55 -10.16
CA ARG A 67 1.19 -4.98 -10.07
C ARG A 67 1.21 -3.63 -9.36
N ARG A 68 1.88 -3.54 -8.21
CA ARG A 68 2.00 -2.27 -7.46
C ARG A 68 2.72 -1.21 -8.27
N GLY A 69 3.83 -1.60 -8.91
CA GLY A 69 4.62 -0.73 -9.76
C GLY A 69 3.83 -0.18 -10.94
N LEU A 70 3.12 -1.04 -11.68
CA LEU A 70 2.33 -0.63 -12.84
C LEU A 70 1.18 0.32 -12.45
N LEU A 71 0.51 0.07 -11.32
CA LEU A 71 -0.56 0.94 -10.82
C LEU A 71 -0.03 2.33 -10.45
N LEU A 72 1.12 2.39 -9.77
CA LEU A 72 1.77 3.64 -9.37
C LEU A 72 2.30 4.44 -10.56
N VAL A 73 2.94 3.77 -11.53
CA VAL A 73 3.38 4.40 -12.78
C VAL A 73 2.19 4.95 -13.56
N SER A 74 1.10 4.17 -13.68
CA SER A 74 -0.11 4.62 -14.38
C SER A 74 -0.74 5.84 -13.72
N LEU A 75 -0.80 5.85 -12.37
CA LEU A 75 -1.28 7.00 -11.61
C LEU A 75 -0.38 8.23 -11.81
N GLY A 76 0.94 8.06 -11.74
CA GLY A 76 1.89 9.14 -11.99
C GLY A 76 1.83 9.69 -13.40
N ALA A 77 1.72 8.82 -14.40
CA ALA A 77 1.54 9.21 -15.79
C ALA A 77 0.25 10.00 -15.99
N ALA A 78 -0.87 9.56 -15.40
CA ALA A 78 -2.14 10.28 -15.48
C ALA A 78 -2.03 11.70 -14.89
N LEU A 79 -1.43 11.84 -13.70
CA LEU A 79 -1.20 13.14 -13.07
C LEU A 79 -0.24 14.03 -13.88
N ALA A 80 0.82 13.44 -14.43
CA ALA A 80 1.78 14.17 -15.26
C ALA A 80 1.12 14.68 -16.56
N VAL A 81 0.30 13.86 -17.22
CA VAL A 81 -0.45 14.27 -18.43
C VAL A 81 -1.42 15.39 -18.11
N ILE A 82 -2.19 15.28 -17.02
CA ILE A 82 -3.11 16.34 -16.59
C ILE A 82 -2.33 17.63 -16.30
N GLY A 83 -1.22 17.54 -15.56
CA GLY A 83 -0.39 18.70 -15.23
C GLY A 83 0.31 19.31 -16.45
N ALA A 84 0.67 18.50 -17.45
CA ALA A 84 1.32 18.98 -18.68
C ALA A 84 0.33 19.69 -19.63
N LEU A 85 -0.94 19.31 -19.58
CA LEU A 85 -2.02 20.01 -20.29
C LEU A 85 -2.49 21.28 -19.56
N SER A 86 -2.04 21.48 -18.33
CA SER A 86 -2.32 22.69 -17.56
C SER A 86 -1.19 23.70 -17.69
N GLU A 87 -1.51 24.99 -17.72
CA GLU A 87 -0.54 26.09 -17.59
C GLU A 87 -0.22 26.39 -16.11
N ALA A 88 -0.59 25.50 -15.20
CA ALA A 88 -0.44 25.70 -13.78
C ALA A 88 0.98 25.34 -13.31
N ASP A 89 1.48 26.15 -12.38
CA ASP A 89 2.74 25.91 -11.68
C ASP A 89 2.48 25.60 -10.21
N MET A 90 3.34 24.76 -9.65
CA MET A 90 3.38 24.43 -8.24
C MET A 90 4.79 24.67 -7.70
N ILE A 91 4.96 25.67 -6.84
CA ILE A 91 6.25 26.00 -6.19
C ILE A 91 7.37 26.24 -7.23
N GLY A 92 7.06 26.97 -8.30
CA GLY A 92 8.03 27.29 -9.37
C GLY A 92 8.42 26.13 -10.26
N ALA A 93 7.74 24.99 -10.15
CA ALA A 93 7.86 23.86 -11.07
C ALA A 93 6.53 23.63 -11.81
N PRO A 94 6.56 23.20 -13.08
CA PRO A 94 5.34 22.83 -13.80
C PRO A 94 4.54 21.76 -13.07
N LEU A 95 3.21 21.85 -13.10
CA LEU A 95 2.32 20.95 -12.34
C LEU A 95 2.49 19.46 -12.69
N TRP A 96 2.98 19.14 -13.89
CA TRP A 96 3.24 17.74 -14.28
C TRP A 96 4.23 17.03 -13.36
N THR A 97 5.11 17.77 -12.68
CA THR A 97 6.10 17.22 -11.74
C THR A 97 5.45 16.51 -10.54
N VAL A 98 4.19 16.82 -10.21
CA VAL A 98 3.40 16.10 -9.19
C VAL A 98 3.23 14.62 -9.53
N GLY A 99 3.13 14.28 -10.82
CA GLY A 99 3.02 12.90 -11.27
C GLY A 99 4.26 12.05 -10.97
N LEU A 100 5.43 12.68 -10.77
CA LEU A 100 6.65 11.97 -10.41
C LEU A 100 6.59 11.37 -9.00
N LEU A 101 5.77 11.93 -8.09
CA LEU A 101 5.63 11.45 -6.71
C LEU A 101 5.16 10.00 -6.64
N PRO A 102 4.07 9.58 -7.31
CA PRO A 102 3.74 8.16 -7.42
C PRO A 102 4.50 7.45 -8.56
N GLY A 103 4.88 8.16 -9.62
CA GLY A 103 5.52 7.56 -10.80
C GLY A 103 6.89 6.92 -10.52
N LEU A 104 7.76 7.61 -9.79
CA LEU A 104 9.12 7.12 -9.48
C LEU A 104 9.12 5.89 -8.56
N PRO A 105 8.36 5.85 -7.44
CA PRO A 105 8.18 4.63 -6.66
C PRO A 105 7.60 3.48 -7.49
N GLY A 106 6.67 3.77 -8.40
CA GLY A 106 6.14 2.78 -9.32
C GLY A 106 7.20 2.14 -10.20
N LEU A 107 8.09 2.96 -10.79
CA LEU A 107 9.23 2.48 -11.56
C LEU A 107 10.18 1.64 -10.69
N ALA A 108 10.44 2.05 -9.45
CA ALA A 108 11.27 1.29 -8.52
C ALA A 108 10.71 -0.12 -8.28
N TYR A 109 9.40 -0.27 -8.07
CA TYR A 109 8.76 -1.59 -7.94
C TYR A 109 8.89 -2.45 -9.19
N ILE A 110 8.79 -1.86 -10.39
CA ILE A 110 8.98 -2.58 -11.65
C ILE A 110 10.44 -3.03 -11.79
N VAL A 111 11.39 -2.15 -11.48
CA VAL A 111 12.82 -2.47 -11.52
C VAL A 111 13.13 -3.57 -10.51
N PHE A 112 12.66 -3.47 -9.26
CA PHE A 112 12.85 -4.52 -8.27
C PHE A 112 12.24 -5.85 -8.70
N HIS A 113 11.09 -5.83 -9.38
CA HIS A 113 10.53 -7.05 -9.93
C HIS A 113 11.53 -7.77 -10.85
N PHE A 114 12.23 -7.08 -11.76
CA PHE A 114 13.15 -7.74 -12.69
C PHE A 114 14.54 -8.02 -12.12
N PHE A 115 15.04 -7.20 -11.20
CA PHE A 115 16.44 -7.25 -10.76
C PHE A 115 16.66 -7.90 -9.39
N VAL A 116 15.64 -7.98 -8.53
CA VAL A 116 15.78 -8.63 -7.22
C VAL A 116 15.58 -10.13 -7.39
N PRO A 117 16.59 -10.97 -7.05
CA PRO A 117 16.43 -12.41 -7.03
C PRO A 117 15.28 -12.77 -6.09
N ARG A 118 14.28 -13.48 -6.61
CA ARG A 118 13.20 -14.00 -5.77
C ARG A 118 13.63 -15.37 -5.27
N GLU A 119 13.76 -15.49 -3.96
CA GLU A 119 13.70 -16.82 -3.35
C GLU A 119 12.39 -17.46 -3.80
N ALA A 120 12.45 -18.68 -4.31
CA ALA A 120 11.26 -19.39 -4.71
C ALA A 120 10.36 -19.49 -3.48
N THR A 121 9.20 -18.83 -3.51
CA THR A 121 8.13 -19.09 -2.56
C THR A 121 7.65 -20.52 -2.83
N VAL A 122 8.27 -21.49 -2.15
CA VAL A 122 7.83 -22.89 -2.10
C VAL A 122 6.53 -22.96 -1.31
#